data_AF-A0A853F4Y2-F1
#
_entry.id   AF-A0A853F4Y2-F1
#
_cell.length_a   1.000
_cell.length_b   1.000
_cell.length_c   1.000
_cell.angle_alpha   90.00
_cell.angle_beta   90.00
_cell.angle_gamma   90.00
#
_symmetry.space_group_name_H-M   'P 1'
#
loop_
_entity.id
_entity.type
_entity.pdbx_description
1 polymer ?
#
loop_
_entity_poly.entity_id
_entity_poly.type
_entity_poly.pdbx_seq_one_letter_code
_entity_poly.pdbx_strand_id
1 'polypeptide(L)'
;MGLTPKKLWFDLETKSNINLKQRGAKVYAFAPSTDIICMGYHLEDHGSGLVYFEDATKLKDKLKPILKNWGNLDFRAFNASFDVTV
;
A
#
# COMPACT_ATOMS: atom_id res chain seq x y z
N MET A 1 3.50 2.42 28.01
CA MET A 1 3.41 3.41 26.91
C MET A 1 3.85 2.70 25.65
N GLY A 2 2.92 2.43 24.72
CA GLY A 2 3.25 1.73 23.49
C GLY A 2 4.10 2.62 22.58
N LEU A 3 5.17 2.07 22.03
CA LEU A 3 6.02 2.78 21.07
C LEU A 3 5.19 3.07 19.82
N THR A 4 5.03 4.36 19.50
CA THR A 4 4.48 4.78 18.21
C THR A 4 5.43 4.32 17.12
N PRO A 5 4.97 3.52 16.14
CA PRO A 5 5.84 3.07 15.04
C PRO A 5 6.39 4.29 14.31
N LYS A 6 7.71 4.29 14.05
CA LYS A 6 8.39 5.40 13.36
C LYS A 6 8.41 5.21 11.85
N LYS A 7 8.32 3.97 11.36
CA LYS A 7 8.35 3.63 9.93
C LYS A 7 7.21 2.71 9.54
N LEU A 8 6.60 3.03 8.40
CA LEU A 8 5.66 2.17 7.70
C LEU A 8 6.23 1.85 6.33
N TRP A 9 6.49 0.57 6.09
CA TRP A 9 6.75 0.05 4.76
C TRP A 9 5.44 -0.43 4.14
N PHE A 10 5.18 -0.09 2.89
CA PHE A 10 4.00 -0.59 2.18
C PHE A 10 4.32 -0.91 0.72
N ASP A 11 3.47 -1.75 0.14
CA ASP A 11 3.53 -2.20 -1.25
C ASP A 11 2.10 -2.49 -1.74
N LEU A 12 1.75 -2.06 -2.95
CA LEU A 12 0.42 -2.27 -3.53
C LEU A 12 0.44 -3.42 -4.55
N GLU A 13 -0.45 -4.37 -4.34
CA GLU A 13 -0.67 -5.47 -5.28
C GLU A 13 -1.86 -5.16 -6.16
N THR A 14 -1.66 -5.28 -7.47
CA THR A 14 -2.60 -4.81 -8.49
C THR A 14 -2.93 -5.90 -9.51
N LYS A 15 -4.11 -5.79 -10.12
CA LYS A 15 -4.56 -6.63 -11.23
C LYS A 15 -4.88 -5.75 -12.42
N SER A 16 -4.46 -6.17 -13.61
CA SER A 16 -4.79 -5.45 -14.85
C SER A 16 -4.93 -6.41 -16.02
N ASN A 17 -5.69 -6.00 -17.03
CA ASN A 17 -5.68 -6.65 -18.34
C ASN A 17 -4.45 -6.26 -19.19
N ILE A 18 -3.64 -5.31 -18.71
CA ILE A 18 -2.39 -4.93 -19.36
C ILE A 18 -1.28 -5.91 -19.00
N ASN A 19 -0.61 -6.44 -20.03
CA ASN A 19 0.63 -7.18 -19.84
C ASN A 19 1.78 -6.22 -19.49
N LEU A 20 2.14 -6.18 -18.21
CA LEU A 20 3.20 -5.34 -17.66
C LEU A 20 4.54 -5.53 -18.40
N LYS A 21 4.93 -6.78 -18.70
CA LYS A 21 6.23 -7.10 -19.32
C LYS A 21 6.34 -6.56 -20.75
N GLN A 22 5.22 -6.50 -21.46
CA GLN A 22 5.18 -6.05 -22.86
C GLN A 22 4.96 -4.54 -23.00
N ARG A 23 4.21 -3.93 -22.08
CA ARG A 23 3.74 -2.54 -22.20
C ARG A 23 4.46 -1.57 -21.26
N GLY A 24 5.16 -2.09 -20.26
CA GLY A 24 5.90 -1.32 -19.27
C GLY A 24 5.02 -0.82 -18.11
N ALA A 25 5.69 -0.47 -17.00
CA ALA A 25 5.06 -0.09 -15.74
C ALA A 25 4.16 1.13 -15.83
N LYS A 26 4.52 2.13 -16.65
CA LYS A 26 3.70 3.34 -16.82
C LYS A 26 2.35 3.03 -17.44
N VAL A 27 2.33 2.31 -18.57
CA VAL A 27 1.06 1.96 -19.25
C VAL A 27 0.21 1.06 -18.37
N TYR A 28 0.83 0.15 -17.64
CA TYR A 28 0.14 -0.68 -16.66
C TYR A 28 -0.50 0.17 -15.55
N ALA A 29 0.25 1.04 -14.88
CA ALA A 29 -0.25 1.83 -13.74
C ALA A 29 -1.43 2.74 -14.11
N PHE A 30 -1.39 3.36 -15.30
CA PHE A 30 -2.44 4.28 -15.75
C PHE A 30 -3.59 3.60 -16.51
N ALA A 31 -3.59 2.28 -16.65
CA ALA A 31 -4.65 1.62 -17.39
C ALA A 31 -5.96 1.67 -16.60
N PRO A 32 -7.11 2.00 -17.24
CA PRO A 32 -8.41 1.96 -16.57
C PRO A 32 -8.81 0.58 -16.02
N SER A 33 -8.13 -0.49 -16.47
CA SER A 33 -8.32 -1.85 -15.98
C SER A 33 -7.44 -2.21 -14.78
N THR A 34 -6.58 -1.30 -14.32
CA THR A 34 -5.66 -1.58 -13.23
C THR A 34 -6.34 -1.27 -11.90
N ASP A 35 -6.63 -2.32 -11.15
CA ASP A 35 -7.29 -2.25 -9.85
C ASP A 35 -6.33 -2.69 -8.75
N ILE A 36 -6.37 -1.98 -7.62
CA ILE A 36 -5.64 -2.37 -6.41
C ILE A 36 -6.40 -3.50 -5.70
N ILE A 37 -5.73 -4.63 -5.48
CA ILE A 37 -6.29 -5.82 -4.83
C ILE A 37 -6.04 -5.76 -3.32
N CYS A 38 -4.80 -5.52 -2.93
CA CYS A 38 -4.37 -5.49 -1.55
C CYS A 38 -3.16 -4.59 -1.33
N MET A 39 -2.92 -4.25 -0.07
CA MET A 39 -1.72 -3.57 0.40
C MET A 39 -1.00 -4.48 1.39
N GLY A 40 0.23 -4.84 1.05
CA GLY A 40 1.19 -5.39 2.00
C GLY A 40 1.76 -4.26 2.85
N TYR A 41 1.95 -4.49 4.15
CA TYR A 41 2.59 -3.51 5.02
C TYR A 41 3.51 -4.15 6.05
N HIS A 42 4.48 -3.38 6.51
CA HIS A 42 5.31 -3.68 7.68
C HIS A 42 5.47 -2.43 8.54
N LEU A 43 5.11 -2.57 9.81
CA LEU A 43 5.30 -1.54 10.83
C LEU A 43 6.50 -1.93 11.69
N GLU A 44 7.46 -1.02 11.79
CA GLU A 44 8.59 -1.17 12.71
C GLU A 44 8.05 -1.44 14.12
N ASP A 45 8.53 -2.51 14.77
CA ASP A 45 8.13 -3.02 16.10
C ASP A 45 6.70 -3.61 16.22
N HIS A 46 5.88 -3.60 15.15
CA HIS A 46 4.51 -4.14 15.18
C HIS A 46 4.27 -5.26 14.15
N GLY A 47 5.23 -5.50 13.25
CA GLY A 47 5.22 -6.63 12.32
C GLY A 47 4.55 -6.33 10.98
N SER A 48 4.32 -7.40 10.20
CA SER A 48 3.81 -7.30 8.83
C SER A 48 2.36 -7.77 8.72
N GLY A 49 1.64 -7.26 7.72
CA GLY A 49 0.29 -7.70 7.43
C GLY A 49 -0.12 -7.44 5.98
N LEU A 50 -1.30 -7.96 5.64
CA LEU A 50 -1.94 -7.77 4.34
C LEU A 50 -3.36 -7.22 4.55
N VAL A 51 -3.75 -6.27 3.71
CA VAL A 51 -5.11 -5.73 3.70
C VAL A 51 -5.69 -5.77 2.29
N TYR A 52 -6.82 -6.45 2.12
CA TYR A 52 -7.55 -6.51 0.86
C TYR A 52 -8.50 -5.31 0.71
N PHE A 53 -8.53 -4.67 -0.46
CA PHE A 53 -9.33 -3.47 -0.73
C PHE A 53 -10.81 -3.76 -0.98
N GLU A 54 -11.16 -5.00 -1.33
CA GLU A 54 -12.54 -5.51 -1.36
C GLU A 54 -13.27 -5.30 -0.02
N ASP A 55 -12.48 -5.11 1.04
CA ASP A 55 -12.91 -4.80 2.39
C ASP A 55 -12.36 -3.44 2.84
N ALA A 56 -12.67 -2.39 2.09
CA ALA A 56 -12.27 -1.01 2.37
C ALA A 56 -12.64 -0.56 3.81
N THR A 57 -13.69 -1.15 4.39
CA THR A 57 -14.07 -0.97 5.80
C THR A 57 -13.01 -1.54 6.75
N LYS A 58 -12.52 -2.77 6.52
CA LYS A 58 -11.40 -3.35 7.28
C LYS A 58 -10.09 -2.61 7.07
N LEU A 59 -9.84 -2.02 5.89
CA LEU A 59 -8.67 -1.17 5.66
C LEU A 59 -8.70 0.05 6.58
N LYS A 60 -9.83 0.76 6.62
CA LYS A 60 -9.99 1.92 7.49
C LYS A 60 -9.84 1.56 8.96
N ASP A 61 -10.37 0.42 9.41
CA ASP A 61 -10.31 0.02 10.82
C ASP A 61 -8.94 -0.53 11.25
N LYS A 62 -8.25 -1.28 10.38
CA LYS A 62 -6.90 -1.77 10.64
C LYS A 62 -5.87 -0.64 10.58
N LEU A 63 -6.02 0.27 9.62
CA LEU A 63 -5.09 1.38 9.48
C LEU A 63 -5.42 2.53 10.44
N LYS A 64 -6.68 2.81 10.80
CA LYS A 64 -7.06 3.94 11.70
C LYS A 64 -6.13 4.16 12.90
N PRO A 65 -5.77 3.12 13.67
CA PRO A 65 -4.88 3.26 14.82
C PRO A 65 -3.47 3.72 14.42
N ILE A 66 -3.01 3.30 13.25
CA ILE A 66 -1.73 3.66 12.64
C ILE A 66 -1.81 5.07 12.04
N LEU A 67 -2.88 5.37 11.30
CA LEU A 67 -3.11 6.67 10.63
C LEU A 67 -3.29 7.82 11.62
N LYS A 68 -3.80 7.56 12.83
CA LYS A 68 -3.92 8.60 13.88
C LYS A 68 -2.59 9.25 14.27
N ASN A 69 -1.46 8.59 13.98
CA ASN A 69 -0.11 9.08 14.26
C ASN A 69 0.65 9.51 12.99
N TRP A 70 -0.05 9.74 11.87
CA TRP A 70 0.53 10.03 10.55
C TRP A 70 1.58 11.14 10.51
N GLY A 71 1.49 12.14 11.40
CA GLY A 71 2.43 13.27 11.39
C GLY A 71 3.90 12.91 11.68
N ASN A 72 4.16 11.73 12.27
CA ASN A 72 5.51 11.30 12.68
C ASN A 72 5.97 9.99 12.02
N LEU A 73 5.22 9.47 11.05
CA LEU A 73 5.54 8.21 10.36
C LEU A 73 6.37 8.49 9.10
N ASP A 74 7.54 7.87 9.00
CA ASP A 74 8.34 7.79 7.78
C ASP A 74 7.78 6.70 6.87
N PHE A 75 7.27 7.09 5.70
CA PHE A 75 6.68 6.17 4.72
C PHE A 75 7.72 5.68 3.74
N ARG A 76 7.78 4.37 3.58
CA ARG A 76 8.72 3.72 2.67
C ARG A 76 7.96 2.77 1.77
N ALA A 77 8.23 2.84 0.48
CA ALA A 77 7.75 1.90 -0.51
C ALA A 77 8.88 1.57 -1.48
N PHE A 78 8.92 0.31 -1.92
CA PHE A 78 9.84 -0.07 -2.98
C PHE A 78 9.17 0.28 -4.30
N ASN A 79 9.83 1.11 -5.14
CA ASN A 79 9.21 1.68 -6.33
C ASN A 79 8.01 2.60 -6.03
N ALA A 80 8.11 3.41 -4.97
CA ALA A 80 7.08 4.34 -4.52
C ALA A 80 6.40 5.17 -5.64
N SER A 81 7.12 5.51 -6.71
CA SER A 81 6.54 6.22 -7.87
C SER A 81 5.40 5.45 -8.54
N PHE A 82 5.44 4.12 -8.54
CA PHE A 82 4.35 3.29 -9.03
C PHE A 82 3.20 3.30 -8.03
N ASP A 83 3.46 3.04 -6.75
CA ASP A 83 2.44 2.94 -5.71
C ASP A 83 1.67 4.24 -5.47
N VAL A 84 2.29 5.41 -5.67
CA VAL A 84 1.60 6.71 -5.58
C VAL A 84 0.82 7.07 -6.86
N THR A 85 1.02 6.33 -7.94
CA THR A 85 0.38 6.58 -9.24
C THR A 85 -0.91 5.79 -9.42
N VAL A 86 -0.98 4.59 -8.85
CA VAL A 86 -2.17 3.71 -8.93
C VAL A 86 -3.28 4.15 -7.99
#